data_AF-A0A967PQ11-F1
#
_entry.id   AF-A0A967PQ11-F1
#
_cell.length_a   1.000
_cell.length_b   1.000
_cell.length_c   1.000
_cell.angle_alpha   90.00
_cell.angle_beta   90.00
_cell.angle_gamma   90.00
#
_symmetry.space_group_name_H-M   'P 1'
#
loop_
_entity.id
_entity.type
_entity.pdbx_description
1 polymer ?
#
loop_
_entity_poly.entity_id
_entity_poly.type
_entity_poly.pdbx_seq_one_letter_code
_entity_poly.pdbx_strand_id
1 'polypeptide(L)' 'TALLEFVRTEVAVGDGPHELDTDLVLTGLVDSLGVVVVVGWIEDRLGIEIDPGDVVIEHFESVAAMVGYLRGRGDCVVD' A
#
# COMPACT_ATOMS: atom_id res chain seq x y z
N THR A 1 4.76 -3.08 9.83
CA THR A 1 5.79 -2.07 10.17
C THR A 1 6.61 -1.68 8.96
N ALA A 2 7.19 -2.62 8.20
CA ALA A 2 8.01 -2.34 7.01
C ALA A 2 7.24 -1.68 5.86
N LEU A 3 6.03 -2.16 5.53
CA LEU A 3 5.20 -1.56 4.48
C LEU A 3 4.82 -0.11 4.79
N LEU A 4 4.42 0.15 6.05
CA LEU A 4 4.08 1.51 6.48
C LEU A 4 5.30 2.44 6.44
N GLU A 5 6.48 1.94 6.81
CA GLU A 5 7.72 2.70 6.75
C GLU A 5 8.14 3.00 5.31
N PHE A 6 8.02 2.02 4.41
CA PHE A 6 8.26 2.19 2.98
C PHE A 6 7.33 3.24 2.39
N VAL A 7 6.03 3.12 2.65
CA VAL A 7 5.04 4.12 2.21
C VAL A 7 5.38 5.50 2.75
N ARG A 8 5.74 5.63 4.03
CA ARG A 8 6.13 6.92 4.63
C ARG A 8 7.40 7.53 4.02
N THR A 9 8.38 6.70 3.67
CA THR A 9 9.71 7.18 3.29
C THR A 9 9.84 7.41 1.79
N GLU A 10 9.28 6.50 0.99
CA GLU A 10 9.45 6.47 -0.47
C GLU A 10 8.26 7.07 -1.23
N VAL A 11 7.08 7.14 -0.59
CA VAL A 11 5.83 7.46 -1.30
C VAL A 11 5.12 8.68 -0.71
N ALA A 12 5.11 8.82 0.60
CA ALA A 12 4.38 9.89 1.27
C ALA A 12 5.04 11.25 1.05
N VAL A 13 4.28 12.19 0.50
CA VAL A 13 4.80 13.54 0.15
C VAL A 13 4.46 14.61 1.21
N GLY A 14 3.64 14.28 2.21
CA GLY A 14 3.14 15.23 3.22
C GLY A 14 3.37 14.80 4.67
N ASP A 15 3.22 15.75 5.60
CA ASP A 15 3.50 15.61 7.04
C ASP A 15 2.24 15.21 7.86
N GLY A 16 1.40 14.35 7.29
CA GLY A 16 0.11 13.95 7.87
C GLY A 16 0.22 12.81 8.90
N PRO A 17 -0.87 12.46 9.60
CA PRO A 17 -0.90 11.21 10.35
C PRO A 17 -0.70 10.05 9.37
N HIS A 18 0.33 9.24 9.59
CA HIS A 18 0.64 8.11 8.70
C HIS A 18 0.30 6.80 9.43
N GLU A 19 -0.97 6.57 9.73
CA GLU A 19 -1.42 5.36 10.43
C GLU A 19 -1.87 4.29 9.42
N LEU A 20 -2.04 3.05 9.89
CA LEU A 20 -2.43 1.94 9.01
C LEU A 20 -3.79 2.20 8.35
N ASP A 21 -4.74 2.75 9.11
CA ASP A 21 -6.08 3.09 8.66
C ASP A 21 -6.17 4.48 8.03
N THR A 22 -5.06 5.20 7.88
CA THR A 22 -5.09 6.49 7.20
C THR A 22 -5.27 6.28 5.69
N ASP A 23 -6.23 7.01 5.15
CA ASP A 23 -6.51 7.09 3.72
C ASP A 23 -5.44 7.96 3.02
N LEU A 24 -4.41 7.32 2.51
CA LEU A 24 -3.24 7.92 1.88
C LEU A 24 -3.58 8.62 0.56
N VAL A 25 -4.55 8.10 -0.17
CA VAL A 25 -4.95 8.64 -1.47
C VAL A 25 -5.84 9.86 -1.27
N LEU A 26 -6.82 9.77 -0.37
CA LEU A 26 -7.72 10.89 -0.09
C LEU A 26 -7.02 12.05 0.64
N THR A 27 -6.04 11.74 1.50
CA THR A 27 -5.20 12.76 2.16
C THR A 27 -4.20 13.42 1.21
N GLY A 28 -4.04 12.90 -0.01
CA GLY A 28 -3.04 13.37 -0.97
C GLY A 28 -1.61 13.06 -0.53
N LEU A 29 -1.43 12.11 0.38
CA LEU A 29 -0.11 11.63 0.77
C LEU A 29 0.49 10.74 -0.32
N VAL A 30 -0.33 10.00 -1.06
CA VAL A 30 0.08 9.08 -2.13
C VAL A 30 -0.67 9.40 -3.43
N ASP A 31 0.09 9.64 -4.50
CA ASP A 31 -0.42 9.77 -5.87
C ASP A 31 -0.60 8.40 -6.56
N SER A 32 -1.26 8.39 -7.72
CA SER A 32 -1.47 7.18 -8.53
C SER A 32 -0.18 6.44 -8.89
N LEU A 33 0.93 7.15 -9.08
CA LEU A 33 2.25 6.55 -9.28
C LEU A 33 2.80 5.91 -8.01
N GLY A 34 2.54 6.52 -6.86
CA GLY A 34 2.96 5.99 -5.57
C GLY A 34 2.33 4.64 -5.26
N VAL A 35 1.05 4.47 -5.61
CA VAL A 35 0.36 3.17 -5.48
C VAL A 35 1.09 2.08 -6.29
N VAL A 36 1.47 2.38 -7.53
CA VAL A 36 2.20 1.41 -8.39
C VAL A 36 3.56 1.05 -7.79
N VAL A 37 4.26 2.01 -7.18
CA VAL A 37 5.54 1.77 -6.48
C VAL A 37 5.34 0.86 -5.27
N VAL A 38 4.28 1.07 -4.48
CA VAL A 38 3.94 0.21 -3.34
C VAL A 38 3.61 -1.21 -3.79
N VAL A 39 2.81 -1.36 -4.84
CA VAL A 39 2.48 -2.66 -5.44
C VAL A 39 3.76 -3.41 -5.82
N GLY A 40 4.63 -2.78 -6.61
CA GLY A 40 5.88 -3.42 -7.05
C GLY A 40 6.80 -3.81 -5.88
N TRP A 41 6.84 -3.01 -4.81
CA TRP A 41 7.58 -3.35 -3.59
C TRP A 41 6.98 -4.57 -2.88
N ILE A 42 5.66 -4.66 -2.78
CA ILE A 42 4.97 -5.81 -2.18
C ILE A 42 5.23 -7.07 -3.02
N GLU A 43 5.10 -6.99 -4.34
CA GLU A 43 5.37 -8.09 -5.28
C GLU A 43 6.79 -8.63 -5.14
N ASP A 44 7.79 -7.75 -5.12
CA ASP A 44 9.20 -8.13 -4.93
C ASP A 44 9.43 -8.77 -3.54
N ARG A 45 8.80 -8.21 -2.50
CA ARG A 45 9.01 -8.66 -1.12
C ARG A 45 8.35 -10.01 -0.82
N LEU A 46 7.18 -10.26 -1.39
CA LEU A 46 6.41 -11.49 -1.19
C LEU A 46 6.61 -12.52 -2.30
N GLY A 47 7.20 -12.12 -3.43
CA GLY A 47 7.32 -12.96 -4.62
C GLY A 47 5.96 -13.28 -5.25
N ILE A 48 5.01 -12.35 -5.17
CA ILE A 48 3.66 -12.49 -5.72
C ILE A 48 3.48 -11.56 -6.93
N GLU A 49 2.46 -11.85 -7.74
CA GLU A 49 2.02 -10.98 -8.83
C GLU A 49 0.61 -10.45 -8.49
N ILE A 50 0.44 -9.13 -8.51
CA ILE A 50 -0.82 -8.44 -8.30
C ILE A 50 -1.35 -8.02 -9.66
N ASP A 51 -2.59 -8.40 -9.96
CA ASP A 51 -3.21 -8.00 -11.22
C ASP A 51 -3.41 -6.47 -11.21
N PRO A 52 -2.97 -5.73 -12.23
CA PRO A 52 -3.21 -4.29 -12.31
C PRO A 52 -4.70 -3.92 -12.27
N GLY A 53 -5.60 -4.84 -12.62
CA GLY A 53 -7.05 -4.68 -12.47
C GLY A 53 -7.55 -4.71 -11.02
N ASP A 54 -6.78 -5.32 -10.10
CA ASP A 54 -7.07 -5.33 -8.66
C ASP A 54 -6.52 -4.10 -7.93
N VAL A 55 -5.70 -3.29 -8.61
CA VAL A 55 -5.14 -2.02 -8.09
C VAL A 55 -6.19 -0.92 -8.18
N VAL A 56 -7.24 -1.07 -7.37
CA VAL A 56 -8.33 -0.11 -7.23
C VAL A 56 -8.19 0.69 -5.94
N ILE A 57 -8.81 1.87 -5.89
CA ILE A 57 -8.66 2.79 -4.76
C ILE A 57 -9.14 2.13 -3.46
N GLU A 58 -10.15 1.27 -3.49
CA GLU A 58 -10.68 0.55 -2.33
C GLU A 58 -9.69 -0.44 -1.70
N HIS A 59 -8.73 -0.97 -2.47
CA HIS A 59 -7.68 -1.87 -1.95
C HIS A 59 -6.40 -1.13 -1.56
N PHE A 60 -6.22 0.09 -2.07
CA PHE A 60 -4.97 0.85 -1.96
C PHE A 60 -5.15 2.24 -1.33
N GLU A 61 -6.33 2.55 -0.80
CA GLU A 61 -6.62 3.80 -0.07
C GLU A 61 -5.76 3.89 1.20
N SER A 62 -5.52 2.77 1.88
CA SER A 62 -4.79 2.72 3.14
C SER A 62 -3.89 1.50 3.23
N VAL A 63 -2.88 1.53 4.11
CA VAL A 63 -2.01 0.37 4.35
C VAL A 63 -2.82 -0.80 4.92
N ALA A 64 -3.83 -0.52 5.75
CA ALA A 64 -4.74 -1.51 6.28
C ALA A 64 -5.55 -2.20 5.17
N ALA A 65 -6.04 -1.45 4.18
CA ALA A 65 -6.75 -2.00 3.02
C ALA A 65 -5.85 -2.94 2.21
N MET A 66 -4.59 -2.52 1.95
CA MET A 66 -3.61 -3.35 1.22
C MET A 66 -3.33 -4.65 1.98
N VAL A 67 -3.13 -4.57 3.30
CA VAL A 67 -2.96 -5.75 4.16
C VAL A 67 -4.21 -6.63 4.15
N GLY A 68 -5.40 -6.04 4.14
CA GLY A 68 -6.68 -6.74 4.01
C GLY A 68 -6.80 -7.50 2.70
N TYR A 69 -6.44 -6.86 1.58
CA TYR A 69 -6.39 -7.48 0.25
C TYR A 69 -5.44 -8.69 0.22
N LEU A 70 -4.21 -8.52 0.71
CA LEU A 70 -3.21 -9.60 0.76
C LEU A 70 -3.67 -10.77 1.64
N ARG A 71 -4.24 -10.48 2.81
CA ARG A 71 -4.83 -11.51 3.68
C ARG A 71 -5.99 -12.23 3.02
N GLY A 72 -6.83 -11.52 2.26
CA GLY A 72 -7.94 -12.09 1.51
C GLY A 72 -7.48 -13.09 0.43
N ARG A 73 -6.33 -12.85 -0.19
CA ARG A 73 -5.67 -13.79 -1.12
C ARG A 73 -5.01 -14.99 -0.43
N GLY A 74 -4.73 -14.89 0.87
CA GLY A 74 -3.98 -15.90 1.62
C GLY A 74 -2.47 -15.66 1.61
N ASP A 75 -2.03 -14.49 1.15
CA ASP A 75 -0.63 -14.09 1.14
C ASP A 75 -0.21 -13.65 2.56
N CYS A 76 1.02 -14.01 2.95
CA CYS A 76 1.53 -13.66 4.27
C CYS A 76 1.76 -12.15 4.36
N VAL A 77 1.34 -11.53 5.45
CA VAL A 77 1.47 -10.07 5.62
C VAL A 77 2.93 -9.70 5.84
N VAL A 78 3.38 -8.68 5.11
CA VAL A 78 4.66 -8.00 5.32
C VAL A 78 4.65 -7.24 6.66
N ASP A 79 5.30 -7.81 7.68
CA ASP A 79 5.53 -7.15 8.98
C ASP A 79 6.68 -6.14 8.90
#